data_AF-A0AAI8Z1G4-F1
#
_entry.id   AF-A0AAI8Z1G4-F1
#
_cell.length_a   1.000
_cell.length_b   1.000
_cell.length_c   1.000
_cell.angle_alpha   90.00
_cell.angle_beta   90.00
_cell.angle_gamma   90.00
#
_symmetry.space_group_name_H-M   'P 1'
#
loop_
_entity.id
_entity.type
_entity.pdbx_description
1 polymer ?
#
loop_
_entity_poly.entity_id
_entity_poly.type
_entity_poly.pdbx_seq_one_letter_code
_entity_poly.pdbx_strand_id
1 'polypeptide(L)'
;MPICIECRYPVSNLYTTYSKADDKALGKGVRLTQCPRCKRFADKYVEHDFVVLFIDLVLIKPQVYRHLLFNRLGREDERFDPSIIRLGILLLLFDVYLTWARIEKATPSSPSLPLSPPPPLPPYSSGTSSAYNESSRLTTSDAGLPTSSIASQPILIQYLFFLALCTLETASFHLPIRTFLSINFPRPLSAVIPHYPHPALISTALLVSSFTKLFPLMLLVWNYDLPSSASAVSWAVIINNVAALEILLDCGYVRAAILAAVGAVCRAAIGWGILRAVGVGGGVAAAGVVETGDLIEVWRTLVDTVGLG
;
A
#
# COMPACT_ATOMS: atom_id res chain seq x y z
N MET A 1 -21.46 -17.97 8.09
CA MET A 1 -22.11 -17.57 9.37
C MET A 1 -21.44 -16.33 9.96
N PRO A 2 -22.17 -15.36 10.54
CA PRO A 2 -21.56 -14.15 11.10
C PRO A 2 -20.87 -14.40 12.44
N ILE A 3 -19.95 -13.52 12.81
CA ILE A 3 -19.17 -13.60 14.05
C ILE A 3 -19.34 -12.35 14.91
N CYS A 4 -19.09 -12.49 16.22
CA CYS A 4 -18.98 -11.35 17.11
C CYS A 4 -17.67 -10.57 16.86
N ILE A 5 -17.76 -9.27 16.64
CA ILE A 5 -16.60 -8.40 16.38
C ILE A 5 -15.66 -8.27 17.59
N GLU A 6 -16.13 -8.56 18.80
CA GLU A 6 -15.36 -8.44 20.03
C GLU A 6 -14.58 -9.72 20.36
N CYS A 7 -15.23 -10.89 20.28
CA CYS A 7 -14.66 -12.16 20.76
C CYS A 7 -14.60 -13.27 19.70
N ARG A 8 -14.94 -12.97 18.44
CA ARG A 8 -14.98 -13.90 17.30
C ARG A 8 -15.89 -15.12 17.47
N TYR A 9 -16.74 -15.13 18.50
CA TYR A 9 -17.70 -16.21 18.70
C TYR A 9 -18.75 -16.20 17.59
N PRO A 10 -19.05 -17.34 16.94
CA PRO A 10 -20.05 -17.41 15.89
C PRO A 10 -21.45 -17.10 16.46
N VAL A 11 -22.21 -16.26 15.76
CA VAL A 11 -23.57 -15.88 16.17
C VAL A 11 -24.54 -16.28 15.07
N SER A 12 -25.76 -16.66 15.44
CA SER A 12 -26.79 -17.05 14.46
C SER A 12 -27.22 -15.87 13.59
N ASN A 13 -27.55 -14.74 14.21
CA ASN A 13 -27.94 -13.50 13.54
C ASN A 13 -27.29 -12.30 14.23
N LEU A 14 -26.92 -11.27 13.45
CA LEU A 14 -26.35 -10.03 14.01
C LEU A 14 -27.42 -9.09 14.56
N TYR A 15 -28.59 -9.09 13.93
CA TYR A 15 -29.71 -8.25 14.32
C TYR A 15 -31.04 -8.94 14.01
N THR A 16 -32.09 -8.51 14.72
CA THR A 16 -33.47 -8.91 14.45
C THR A 16 -34.25 -7.70 13.98
N THR A 17 -34.88 -7.80 12.82
CA THR A 17 -35.81 -6.79 12.29
C THR A 17 -37.21 -7.05 12.80
N TYR A 18 -37.83 -6.06 13.42
CA TYR A 18 -39.24 -6.13 13.82
C TYR A 18 -40.11 -5.47 12.73
N SER A 19 -40.83 -6.29 11.98
CA SER A 19 -41.67 -5.87 10.82
C SER A 19 -42.85 -4.95 11.16
N LYS A 20 -43.12 -4.70 12.45
CA LYS A 20 -44.22 -3.82 12.91
C LYS A 20 -43.77 -2.42 13.31
N ALA A 21 -42.49 -2.09 13.13
CA ALA A 21 -41.93 -0.78 13.45
C ALA A 21 -41.70 0.12 12.21
N ASP A 22 -42.23 -0.27 11.04
CA ASP A 22 -42.15 0.52 9.81
C ASP A 22 -43.08 1.76 9.81
N ASP A 23 -43.29 2.37 10.98
CA ASP A 23 -43.85 3.71 11.05
C ASP A 23 -42.79 4.67 10.50
N LYS A 24 -43.18 5.48 9.51
CA LYS A 24 -42.33 6.47 8.84
C LYS A 24 -41.65 7.46 9.80
N ALA A 25 -42.12 7.52 11.06
CA ALA A 25 -41.59 8.33 12.15
C ALA A 25 -40.58 7.62 13.08
N LEU A 26 -40.53 6.27 13.13
CA LEU A 26 -39.73 5.50 14.10
C LEU A 26 -38.49 4.83 13.51
N GLY A 27 -38.34 4.82 12.18
CA GLY A 27 -37.22 4.15 11.50
C GLY A 27 -37.34 2.63 11.51
N LYS A 28 -36.49 1.94 10.73
CA LYS A 28 -36.47 0.47 10.71
C LYS A 28 -36.07 -0.02 12.11
N GLY A 29 -37.01 -0.62 12.85
CA GLY A 29 -36.77 -1.18 14.18
C GLY A 29 -35.84 -2.39 14.12
N VAL A 30 -34.53 -2.13 14.12
CA VAL A 30 -33.47 -3.14 14.18
C VAL A 30 -32.99 -3.24 15.61
N ARG A 31 -32.96 -4.46 16.15
CA ARG A 31 -32.37 -4.73 17.48
C ARG A 31 -31.11 -5.57 17.30
N LEU A 32 -29.99 -5.04 17.77
CA LEU A 32 -28.72 -5.77 17.76
C LEU A 32 -28.77 -7.00 18.68
N THR A 33 -28.19 -8.09 18.19
CA THR A 33 -28.08 -9.35 18.94
C THR A 33 -26.92 -9.27 19.92
N GLN A 34 -27.12 -9.74 21.15
CA GLN A 34 -26.06 -9.81 22.15
C GLN A 34 -25.28 -11.13 22.00
N CYS A 35 -23.95 -11.06 22.05
CA CYS A 35 -23.12 -12.27 21.98
C CYS A 35 -23.31 -13.12 23.26
N PRO A 36 -23.55 -14.43 23.15
CA PRO A 36 -23.76 -15.29 24.31
C PRO A 36 -22.49 -15.45 25.17
N ARG A 37 -21.31 -15.30 24.57
CA ARG A 37 -19.99 -15.47 25.23
C ARG A 37 -19.54 -14.22 25.97
N CYS A 38 -19.40 -13.08 25.27
CA CYS A 38 -18.84 -11.86 25.87
C CYS A 38 -19.90 -10.88 26.39
N LYS A 39 -21.18 -11.16 26.18
CA LYS A 39 -22.33 -10.32 26.59
C LYS A 39 -22.30 -8.88 26.05
N ARG A 40 -21.44 -8.57 25.08
CA ARG A 40 -21.49 -7.30 24.31
C ARG A 40 -22.35 -7.48 23.07
N PHE A 41 -22.78 -6.38 22.45
CA PHE A 41 -23.45 -6.44 21.15
C PHE A 41 -22.55 -7.14 20.13
N ALA A 42 -23.12 -8.11 19.39
CA ALA A 42 -22.37 -8.97 18.49
C ALA A 42 -21.65 -8.16 17.41
N ASP A 43 -22.34 -7.17 16.85
CA ASP A 43 -21.77 -6.23 15.89
C ASP A 43 -22.47 -4.88 15.98
N LYS A 44 -21.77 -3.87 16.50
CA LYS A 44 -22.30 -2.50 16.59
C LYS A 44 -22.29 -1.77 15.25
N TYR A 45 -21.39 -2.14 14.32
CA TYR A 45 -21.17 -1.39 13.08
C TYR A 45 -22.31 -1.56 12.07
N VAL A 46 -23.25 -2.47 12.32
CA VAL A 46 -24.49 -2.61 11.54
C VAL A 46 -25.30 -1.31 11.51
N GLU A 47 -25.27 -0.52 12.59
CA GLU A 47 -26.01 0.74 12.71
C GLU A 47 -25.17 1.97 12.34
N HIS A 48 -23.86 1.82 12.17
CA HIS A 48 -22.96 2.95 11.95
C HIS A 48 -22.83 3.28 10.46
N ASP A 49 -22.73 4.57 10.16
CA ASP A 49 -22.47 5.07 8.79
C ASP A 49 -21.03 4.79 8.33
N PHE A 50 -20.84 4.75 7.01
CA PHE A 50 -19.54 4.47 6.39
C PHE A 50 -18.41 5.39 6.84
N VAL A 51 -18.71 6.64 7.24
CA VAL A 51 -17.70 7.58 7.75
C VAL A 51 -17.10 7.07 9.06
N VAL A 52 -17.91 6.55 9.97
CA VAL A 52 -17.42 6.00 11.25
C VAL A 52 -16.63 4.72 11.00
N LEU A 53 -17.11 3.86 10.10
CA LEU A 53 -16.38 2.66 9.69
C LEU A 53 -15.00 3.04 9.10
N PHE A 54 -14.94 4.08 8.27
CA PHE A 54 -13.71 4.55 7.67
C PHE A 54 -12.72 5.08 8.73
N ILE A 55 -13.17 5.92 9.66
CA ILE A 55 -12.31 6.43 10.74
C ILE A 55 -11.76 5.28 11.58
N ASP A 56 -12.62 4.34 11.99
CA ASP A 56 -12.18 3.19 12.78
C ASP A 56 -11.24 2.26 11.99
N LEU A 57 -11.37 2.21 10.67
CA LEU A 57 -10.47 1.46 9.80
C LEU A 57 -9.08 2.11 9.73
N VAL A 58 -9.05 3.44 9.65
CA VAL A 58 -7.82 4.25 9.75
C VAL A 58 -7.13 4.06 11.08
N LEU A 59 -7.90 3.95 12.16
CA LEU A 59 -7.37 3.69 13.50
C LEU A 59 -6.98 2.22 13.73
N ILE A 60 -7.02 1.38 12.69
CA ILE A 60 -6.66 -0.04 12.76
C ILE A 60 -7.45 -0.77 13.86
N LYS A 61 -8.71 -0.37 14.08
CA LYS A 61 -9.52 -1.01 15.13
C LYS A 61 -9.90 -2.43 14.69
N PRO A 62 -9.58 -3.46 15.49
CA PRO A 62 -9.84 -4.84 15.09
C PRO A 62 -11.33 -5.12 14.88
N GLN A 63 -12.21 -4.37 15.55
CA GLN A 63 -13.65 -4.57 15.46
C GLN A 63 -14.22 -4.24 14.07
N VAL A 64 -13.77 -3.17 13.43
CA VAL A 64 -14.26 -2.80 12.08
C VAL A 64 -13.71 -3.74 11.01
N TYR A 65 -12.47 -4.21 11.16
CA TYR A 65 -11.93 -5.25 10.27
C TYR A 65 -12.76 -6.52 10.36
N ARG A 66 -13.15 -6.96 11.57
CA ARG A 66 -14.01 -8.15 11.73
C ARG A 66 -15.41 -7.94 11.13
N HIS A 67 -15.99 -6.75 11.33
CA HIS A 67 -17.26 -6.38 10.69
C HIS A 67 -17.17 -6.47 9.16
N LEU A 68 -16.16 -5.82 8.56
CA LEU A 68 -16.00 -5.80 7.11
C LEU A 68 -15.71 -7.21 6.56
N LEU A 69 -14.74 -7.93 7.12
CA LEU A 69 -14.26 -9.19 6.55
C LEU A 69 -15.22 -10.36 6.76
N PHE A 70 -15.83 -10.49 7.94
CA PHE A 70 -16.63 -11.67 8.26
C PHE A 70 -18.14 -11.42 8.21
N ASN A 71 -18.59 -10.22 8.58
CA ASN A 71 -20.02 -9.92 8.69
C ASN A 71 -20.59 -9.24 7.44
N ARG A 72 -19.75 -8.54 6.66
CA ARG A 72 -20.19 -7.82 5.45
C ARG A 72 -19.71 -8.45 4.15
N LEU A 73 -18.43 -8.80 4.06
CA LEU A 73 -17.76 -9.32 2.85
C LEU A 73 -17.50 -10.84 2.93
N GLY A 74 -17.83 -11.46 4.07
CA GLY A 74 -17.65 -12.88 4.38
C GLY A 74 -18.60 -13.81 3.64
N ARG A 75 -18.62 -13.75 2.30
CA ARG A 75 -19.43 -14.64 1.47
C ARG A 75 -18.74 -15.99 1.29
N GLU A 76 -19.51 -17.07 1.39
CA GLU A 76 -19.02 -18.45 1.22
C GLU A 76 -18.65 -18.76 -0.25
N ASP A 77 -19.07 -17.94 -1.21
CA ASP A 77 -18.91 -18.17 -2.65
C ASP A 77 -17.49 -17.90 -3.20
N GLU A 78 -16.50 -17.54 -2.37
CA GLU A 78 -15.13 -17.12 -2.75
C GLU A 78 -15.02 -16.00 -3.81
N ARG A 79 -16.13 -15.35 -4.14
CA ARG A 79 -16.18 -14.26 -5.11
C ARG A 79 -15.84 -12.93 -4.44
N PHE A 80 -15.09 -12.08 -5.15
CA PHE A 80 -14.87 -10.72 -4.71
C PHE A 80 -16.16 -9.90 -4.86
N ASP A 81 -16.54 -9.19 -3.80
CA ASP A 81 -17.61 -8.21 -3.87
C ASP A 81 -17.27 -7.09 -4.87
N PRO A 82 -18.24 -6.59 -5.66
CA PRO A 82 -18.00 -5.52 -6.63
C PRO A 82 -17.36 -4.28 -6.02
N SER A 83 -17.68 -3.95 -4.77
CA SER A 83 -17.07 -2.83 -4.03
C SER A 83 -15.58 -3.03 -3.79
N ILE A 84 -15.13 -4.26 -3.54
CA ILE A 84 -13.71 -4.60 -3.34
C ILE A 84 -12.97 -4.58 -4.67
N ILE A 85 -13.62 -5.01 -5.76
CA ILE A 85 -13.05 -4.87 -7.10
C ILE A 85 -12.85 -3.39 -7.45
N ARG A 86 -13.84 -2.53 -7.17
CA ARG A 86 -13.71 -1.08 -7.37
C ARG A 86 -12.59 -0.48 -6.52
N LEU A 87 -12.49 -0.88 -5.25
CA LEU A 87 -11.39 -0.47 -4.38
C LEU A 87 -10.03 -0.93 -4.93
N GLY A 88 -9.93 -2.17 -5.39
CA GLY A 88 -8.71 -2.72 -5.99
C GLY A 88 -8.28 -1.98 -7.25
N ILE A 89 -9.24 -1.65 -8.14
CA ILE A 89 -8.98 -0.82 -9.32
C ILE A 89 -8.50 0.58 -8.90
N LEU A 90 -9.15 1.20 -7.92
CA LEU A 90 -8.76 2.51 -7.41
C LEU A 90 -7.32 2.49 -6.86
N LEU A 91 -6.99 1.51 -6.00
CA LEU A 91 -5.65 1.34 -5.44
C LEU A 91 -4.60 1.10 -6.53
N LEU A 92 -4.93 0.29 -7.54
CA LEU A 92 -4.05 0.03 -8.67
C LEU A 92 -3.76 1.30 -9.47
N LEU A 93 -4.78 2.09 -9.79
CA LEU A 93 -4.60 3.35 -10.51
C LEU A 93 -3.76 4.35 -9.69
N PHE A 94 -3.92 4.36 -8.36
CA PHE A 94 -3.07 5.17 -7.50
C PHE A 94 -1.64 4.69 -7.44
N ASP A 95 -1.41 3.38 -7.36
CA ASP A 95 -0.06 2.82 -7.43
C ASP A 95 0.62 3.18 -8.75
N VAL A 96 -0.12 3.13 -9.88
CA VAL A 96 0.37 3.58 -11.19
C VAL A 96 0.79 5.04 -11.15
N TYR A 97 -0.10 5.92 -10.65
CA TYR A 97 0.18 7.35 -10.57
C TYR A 97 1.41 7.65 -9.70
N LEU A 98 1.46 7.09 -8.49
CA LEU A 98 2.56 7.34 -7.56
C LEU A 98 3.88 6.77 -8.10
N THR A 99 3.85 5.62 -8.77
CA THR A 99 5.05 5.00 -9.34
C THR A 99 5.59 5.81 -10.51
N TRP A 100 4.71 6.27 -11.40
CA TRP A 100 5.08 7.20 -12.46
C TRP A 100 5.67 8.51 -11.88
N ALA A 101 4.96 9.17 -10.96
CA ALA A 101 5.38 10.45 -10.39
C ALA A 101 6.73 10.36 -9.65
N ARG A 102 7.02 9.22 -9.02
CA ARG A 102 8.32 8.95 -8.40
C ARG A 102 9.44 8.80 -9.42
N ILE A 103 9.20 8.05 -10.50
CA ILE A 103 10.22 7.81 -11.55
C ILE A 103 10.51 9.08 -12.35
N GLU A 104 9.51 9.90 -12.61
CA GLU A 104 9.68 11.21 -13.26
C GLU A 104 10.59 12.11 -12.41
N LYS A 105 10.35 12.19 -11.10
CA LYS A 105 11.21 12.96 -10.17
C LYS A 105 12.62 12.40 -10.05
N ALA A 106 12.78 11.08 -10.16
CA ALA A 106 14.08 10.40 -10.06
C ALA A 106 14.90 10.45 -11.36
N THR A 107 14.30 10.85 -12.49
CA THR A 107 14.98 10.98 -13.78
C THR A 107 15.27 12.46 -14.06
N PRO A 108 16.49 12.96 -13.76
CA PRO A 108 16.87 14.32 -14.11
C PRO A 108 17.15 14.41 -15.62
N SER A 109 16.11 14.48 -16.45
CA SER A 109 16.27 14.78 -17.87
C SER A 109 15.12 15.67 -18.39
N SER A 110 15.19 16.95 -18.05
CA SER A 110 15.00 18.09 -18.97
C SER A 110 15.28 19.40 -18.22
N PRO A 111 16.08 20.34 -18.77
CA PRO A 111 16.13 21.69 -18.24
C PRO A 111 14.72 22.26 -18.34
N SER A 112 14.22 22.85 -17.26
CA SER A 112 13.06 23.75 -17.33
C SER A 112 13.24 24.63 -18.56
N LEU A 113 12.31 24.58 -19.52
CA LEU A 113 12.20 25.58 -20.57
C LEU A 113 12.33 26.94 -19.88
N PRO A 114 13.38 27.75 -20.14
CA PRO A 114 13.36 29.11 -19.67
C PRO A 114 12.18 29.75 -20.39
N LEU A 115 11.16 30.13 -19.62
CA LEU A 115 10.19 31.13 -20.05
C LEU A 115 10.99 32.26 -20.69
N SER A 116 10.59 32.62 -21.91
CA SER A 116 11.20 33.62 -22.78
C SER A 116 11.93 34.73 -22.00
N PRO A 117 13.18 35.09 -22.36
CA PRO A 117 13.83 36.23 -21.72
C PRO A 117 12.97 37.49 -21.91
N PRO A 118 12.82 38.34 -20.88
CA PRO A 118 12.18 39.64 -21.05
C PRO A 118 12.93 40.46 -22.12
N PRO A 119 12.24 41.37 -22.84
CA PRO A 119 12.83 42.12 -23.94
C PRO A 119 14.06 42.92 -23.47
N PRO A 120 15.07 43.11 -24.34
CA PRO A 120 16.31 43.78 -23.96
C PRO A 120 16.06 45.25 -23.59
N LEU A 121 16.50 45.64 -22.40
CA LEU A 121 16.67 47.04 -22.01
C LEU A 121 17.93 47.64 -22.71
N PRO A 122 17.96 48.96 -22.97
CA PRO A 122 18.99 49.60 -23.78
C PRO A 122 20.38 49.60 -23.12
N PRO A 123 21.47 49.79 -23.90
CA PRO A 123 22.82 49.49 -23.47
C PRO A 123 23.35 50.58 -22.53
N TYR A 124 23.88 50.16 -21.39
CA TYR A 124 24.83 50.95 -20.61
C TYR A 124 26.21 50.31 -20.71
N SER A 125 27.17 51.13 -21.13
CA SER A 125 28.55 50.80 -21.40
C SER A 125 29.44 51.09 -20.17
N SER A 126 30.22 50.09 -19.77
CA SER A 126 31.55 50.15 -19.12
C SER A 126 31.84 48.71 -18.66
N GLY A 127 32.86 47.98 -19.09
CA GLY A 127 34.23 48.37 -19.37
C GLY A 127 35.10 47.90 -18.19
N THR A 128 35.74 46.72 -18.33
CA THR A 128 37.13 46.38 -17.91
C THR A 128 37.26 44.89 -17.49
N SER A 129 37.99 44.17 -18.34
CA SER A 129 39.00 43.11 -18.10
C SER A 129 38.97 42.24 -16.83
N SER A 130 39.01 40.91 -17.03
CA SER A 130 40.00 40.01 -16.40
C SER A 130 39.96 38.64 -17.07
N ALA A 131 41.02 38.33 -17.82
CA ALA A 131 41.31 36.99 -18.29
C ALA A 131 41.86 36.18 -17.12
N TYR A 132 41.15 35.11 -16.72
CA TYR A 132 41.72 34.03 -15.93
C TYR A 132 41.76 32.78 -16.80
N ASN A 133 42.99 32.37 -17.12
CA ASN A 133 43.29 31.04 -17.63
C ASN A 133 43.21 30.07 -16.46
N GLU A 134 42.29 29.11 -16.51
CA GLU A 134 42.39 27.90 -15.70
C GLU A 134 42.41 26.70 -16.63
N SER A 135 43.59 26.09 -16.69
CA SER A 135 43.85 24.84 -17.39
C SER A 135 43.63 23.70 -16.41
N SER A 136 42.55 22.93 -16.57
CA SER A 136 42.40 21.65 -15.87
C SER A 136 41.56 20.66 -16.67
N ARG A 137 42.28 19.73 -17.31
CA ARG A 137 41.90 18.33 -17.62
C ARG A 137 40.40 18.02 -17.73
N LEU A 138 39.90 17.87 -18.96
CA LEU A 138 38.83 16.90 -19.24
C LEU A 138 39.46 15.58 -19.69
N THR A 139 39.67 14.68 -18.73
CA THR A 139 39.78 13.24 -18.98
C THR A 139 38.92 12.53 -17.94
N THR A 140 37.63 12.45 -18.26
CA THR A 140 36.65 11.51 -17.71
C THR A 140 35.57 11.49 -18.78
N SER A 141 35.67 10.57 -19.74
CA SER A 141 34.80 9.38 -19.71
C SER A 141 33.37 9.75 -19.35
N ASP A 142 32.71 10.56 -20.19
CA ASP A 142 31.25 10.55 -20.29
C ASP A 142 30.86 9.16 -20.82
N ALA A 143 30.84 8.20 -19.91
CA ALA A 143 30.06 7.00 -20.09
C ALA A 143 28.61 7.47 -20.14
N GLY A 144 28.08 7.65 -21.35
CA GLY A 144 26.70 8.02 -21.60
C GLY A 144 25.79 7.15 -20.73
N LEU A 145 25.19 7.79 -19.71
CA LEU A 145 24.13 7.19 -18.93
C LEU A 145 23.05 6.75 -19.91
N PRO A 146 22.55 5.50 -19.82
CA PRO A 146 21.50 5.04 -20.71
C PRO A 146 20.32 5.99 -20.54
N THR A 147 20.00 6.74 -21.60
CA THR A 147 18.75 7.47 -21.70
C THR A 147 17.66 6.46 -21.40
N SER A 148 16.93 6.66 -20.31
CA SER A 148 15.92 5.73 -19.84
C SER A 148 14.94 5.50 -20.98
N SER A 149 15.01 4.32 -21.60
CA SER A 149 14.35 4.03 -22.88
C SER A 149 12.83 4.08 -22.81
N ILE A 150 12.27 4.23 -21.60
CA ILE A 150 10.86 4.42 -21.27
C ILE A 150 10.40 5.85 -21.58
N ALA A 151 11.19 6.87 -21.24
CA ALA A 151 10.78 8.27 -21.39
C ALA A 151 10.64 8.67 -22.87
N SER A 152 11.39 8.02 -23.76
CA SER A 152 11.31 8.20 -25.20
C SER A 152 10.17 7.44 -25.89
N GLN A 153 9.43 6.59 -25.16
CA GLN A 153 8.30 5.84 -25.74
C GLN A 153 7.04 6.70 -25.81
N PRO A 154 6.11 6.39 -26.74
CA PRO A 154 4.76 6.95 -26.73
C PRO A 154 4.09 6.83 -25.36
N ILE A 155 3.33 7.86 -24.98
CA ILE A 155 2.71 7.95 -23.65
C ILE A 155 1.82 6.74 -23.30
N LEU A 156 1.16 6.15 -24.30
CA LEU A 156 0.34 4.95 -24.12
C LEU A 156 1.19 3.74 -23.67
N ILE A 157 2.37 3.57 -24.27
CA ILE A 157 3.29 2.48 -23.92
C ILE A 157 3.82 2.68 -22.51
N GLN A 158 4.11 3.92 -22.11
CA GLN A 158 4.52 4.24 -20.74
C GLN A 158 3.42 3.87 -19.73
N TYR A 159 2.16 4.26 -19.96
CA TYR A 159 1.06 3.92 -19.06
C TYR A 159 0.77 2.42 -19.00
N LEU A 160 0.80 1.72 -20.14
CA LEU A 160 0.64 0.26 -20.17
C LEU A 160 1.76 -0.45 -19.41
N PHE A 161 2.99 0.05 -19.51
CA PHE A 161 4.12 -0.46 -18.73
C PHE A 161 3.90 -0.26 -17.22
N PHE A 162 3.56 0.95 -16.76
CA PHE A 162 3.32 1.19 -15.34
C PHE A 162 2.12 0.40 -14.80
N LEU A 163 1.08 0.23 -15.61
CA LEU A 163 -0.05 -0.62 -15.27
C LEU A 163 0.36 -2.09 -15.12
N ALA A 164 1.13 -2.61 -16.06
CA ALA A 164 1.66 -3.98 -15.98
C ALA A 164 2.58 -4.16 -14.77
N LEU A 165 3.46 -3.19 -14.50
CA LEU A 165 4.35 -3.21 -13.34
C LEU A 165 3.54 -3.24 -12.03
N CYS A 166 2.58 -2.32 -11.85
CA CYS A 166 1.79 -2.22 -10.63
C CYS A 166 0.85 -3.42 -10.43
N THR A 167 0.32 -3.99 -11.52
CA THR A 167 -0.50 -5.21 -11.45
C THR A 167 0.35 -6.42 -11.04
N LEU A 168 1.56 -6.57 -11.60
CA LEU A 168 2.48 -7.63 -11.23
C LEU A 168 2.99 -7.48 -9.78
N GLU A 169 3.29 -6.26 -9.34
CA GLU A 169 3.65 -5.99 -7.96
C GLU A 169 2.50 -6.35 -7.00
N THR A 170 1.27 -5.95 -7.33
CA THR A 170 0.09 -6.30 -6.51
C THR A 170 -0.11 -7.81 -6.49
N ALA A 171 -0.02 -8.49 -7.64
CA ALA A 171 -0.13 -9.94 -7.72
C ALA A 171 0.96 -10.64 -6.90
N SER A 172 2.20 -10.16 -6.98
CA SER A 172 3.36 -10.72 -6.27
C SER A 172 3.29 -10.57 -4.75
N PHE A 173 2.54 -9.58 -4.25
CA PHE A 173 2.27 -9.47 -2.83
C PHE A 173 1.19 -10.46 -2.38
N HIS A 174 0.12 -10.62 -3.17
CA HIS A 174 -1.02 -11.44 -2.81
C HIS A 174 -0.82 -12.94 -3.04
N LEU A 175 -0.23 -13.35 -4.17
CA LEU A 175 -0.14 -14.76 -4.57
C LEU A 175 0.69 -15.61 -3.61
N PRO A 176 1.87 -15.19 -3.10
CA PRO A 176 2.63 -15.97 -2.12
C PRO A 176 1.85 -16.16 -0.81
N ILE A 177 1.20 -15.10 -0.31
CA ILE A 177 0.42 -15.18 0.92
C ILE A 177 -0.76 -16.14 0.75
N ARG A 178 -1.48 -16.05 -0.38
CA ARG A 178 -2.59 -16.97 -0.70
C ARG A 178 -2.13 -18.41 -0.80
N THR A 179 -1.04 -18.66 -1.54
CA THR A 179 -0.52 -20.01 -1.74
C THR A 179 -0.04 -20.62 -0.43
N PHE A 180 0.72 -19.89 0.38
CA PHE A 180 1.17 -20.38 1.70
C PHE A 180 0.00 -20.69 2.65
N LEU A 181 -1.03 -19.85 2.67
CA LEU A 181 -2.18 -20.11 3.54
C LEU A 181 -3.08 -21.24 3.01
N SER A 182 -3.09 -21.49 1.69
CA SER A 182 -3.83 -22.61 1.09
C SER A 182 -3.14 -23.97 1.24
N ILE A 183 -1.82 -24.00 1.34
CA ILE A 183 -1.04 -25.24 1.41
C ILE A 183 -1.11 -25.81 2.84
N ASN A 184 -1.40 -27.10 2.94
CA ASN A 184 -1.26 -27.84 4.19
C ASN A 184 0.19 -28.31 4.37
N PHE A 185 0.96 -27.57 5.15
CA PHE A 185 2.35 -27.93 5.43
C PHE A 185 2.47 -29.08 6.46
N PRO A 186 3.43 -30.02 6.29
CA PRO A 186 3.78 -30.96 7.33
C PRO A 186 4.48 -30.26 8.51
N ARG A 187 4.48 -30.89 9.70
CA ARG A 187 5.21 -30.38 10.87
C ARG A 187 6.73 -30.40 10.58
N PRO A 188 7.50 -29.37 10.96
CA PRO A 188 7.17 -28.28 11.90
C PRO A 188 6.60 -26.99 11.26
N LEU A 189 6.57 -26.87 9.93
CA LEU A 189 6.12 -25.65 9.24
C LEU A 189 4.66 -25.28 9.55
N SER A 190 3.80 -26.25 9.83
CA SER A 190 2.42 -26.02 10.26
C SER A 190 2.30 -25.26 11.59
N ALA A 191 3.36 -25.20 12.40
CA ALA A 191 3.37 -24.42 13.64
C ALA A 191 3.57 -22.92 13.38
N VAL A 192 4.09 -22.55 12.20
CA VAL A 192 4.39 -21.17 11.80
C VAL A 192 3.34 -20.64 10.83
N ILE A 193 2.89 -21.46 9.88
CA ILE A 193 1.94 -21.05 8.83
C ILE A 193 0.57 -21.69 9.12
N PRO A 194 -0.45 -20.90 9.49
CA PRO A 194 -1.80 -21.42 9.67
C PRO A 194 -2.43 -21.74 8.31
N HIS A 195 -3.15 -22.85 8.21
CA HIS A 195 -3.97 -23.14 7.05
C HIS A 195 -5.24 -22.28 7.08
N TYR A 196 -5.56 -21.63 5.97
CA TYR A 196 -6.78 -20.84 5.82
C TYR A 196 -7.43 -21.11 4.45
N PRO A 197 -8.62 -21.72 4.41
CA PRO A 197 -9.20 -22.24 3.18
C PRO A 197 -9.85 -21.18 2.27
N HIS A 198 -10.00 -19.92 2.72
CA HIS A 198 -10.71 -18.88 1.95
C HIS A 198 -9.76 -17.83 1.34
N PRO A 199 -9.23 -18.07 0.12
CA PRO A 199 -8.23 -17.20 -0.51
C PRO A 199 -8.76 -15.80 -0.87
N ALA A 200 -10.06 -15.66 -1.13
CA ALA A 200 -10.67 -14.38 -1.45
C ALA A 200 -10.66 -13.42 -0.25
N LEU A 201 -10.91 -13.93 0.96
CA LEU A 201 -10.88 -13.13 2.19
C LEU A 201 -9.49 -12.61 2.51
N ILE A 202 -8.44 -13.38 2.21
CA ILE A 202 -7.05 -12.94 2.34
C ILE A 202 -6.80 -11.73 1.44
N SER A 203 -7.14 -11.82 0.16
CA SER A 203 -7.00 -10.68 -0.75
C SER A 203 -7.85 -9.49 -0.36
N THR A 204 -9.09 -9.71 0.08
CA THR A 204 -9.97 -8.64 0.57
C THR A 204 -9.38 -7.94 1.79
N ALA A 205 -8.85 -8.70 2.76
CA ALA A 205 -8.17 -8.14 3.94
C ALA A 205 -7.00 -7.25 3.56
N LEU A 206 -6.12 -7.74 2.67
CA LEU A 206 -4.94 -7.00 2.20
C LEU A 206 -5.31 -5.76 1.36
N LEU A 207 -6.37 -5.82 0.55
CA LEU A 207 -6.85 -4.67 -0.22
C LEU A 207 -7.47 -3.61 0.70
N VAL A 208 -8.31 -4.03 1.65
CA VAL A 208 -8.94 -3.13 2.63
C VAL A 208 -7.89 -2.48 3.52
N SER A 209 -6.83 -3.19 3.93
CA SER A 209 -5.75 -2.63 4.74
C SER A 209 -4.80 -1.72 3.95
N SER A 210 -4.69 -1.92 2.63
CA SER A 210 -3.87 -1.08 1.74
C SER A 210 -4.52 0.24 1.34
N PHE A 211 -5.70 0.57 1.89
CA PHE A 211 -6.37 1.85 1.62
C PHE A 211 -5.52 3.07 2.00
N THR A 212 -4.52 2.90 2.87
CA THR A 212 -3.59 3.97 3.25
C THR A 212 -2.72 4.49 2.09
N LYS A 213 -2.63 3.74 0.99
CA LYS A 213 -2.00 4.20 -0.25
C LYS A 213 -2.68 5.41 -0.88
N LEU A 214 -3.90 5.74 -0.44
CA LEU A 214 -4.66 6.90 -0.91
C LEU A 214 -4.25 8.21 -0.23
N PHE A 215 -3.66 8.16 0.98
CA PHE A 215 -3.30 9.37 1.73
C PHE A 215 -2.30 10.30 1.04
N PRO A 216 -1.26 9.80 0.33
CA PRO A 216 -0.34 10.65 -0.41
C PRO A 216 -1.00 11.64 -1.37
N LEU A 217 -2.18 11.34 -1.91
CA LEU A 217 -2.92 12.32 -2.73
C LEU A 217 -3.44 13.50 -1.93
N MET A 218 -3.94 13.26 -0.72
CA MET A 218 -4.37 14.32 0.17
C MET A 218 -3.17 15.20 0.52
N LEU A 219 -2.00 14.57 0.67
CA LEU A 219 -0.73 15.25 0.89
C LEU A 219 -0.18 15.94 -0.36
N LEU A 220 -0.59 15.55 -1.57
CA LEU A 220 -0.12 16.13 -2.83
C LEU A 220 -0.56 17.60 -3.01
N VAL A 221 -1.67 17.98 -2.37
CA VAL A 221 -2.14 19.38 -2.36
C VAL A 221 -1.18 20.28 -1.55
N TRP A 222 -0.35 19.71 -0.67
CA TRP A 222 0.61 20.46 0.15
C TRP A 222 2.05 20.10 -0.22
N ASN A 223 2.94 21.10 -0.24
CA ASN A 223 4.37 20.89 -0.43
C ASN A 223 5.00 20.35 0.88
N TYR A 224 4.77 19.08 1.20
CA TYR A 224 5.48 18.38 2.27
C TYR A 224 6.82 17.84 1.77
N ASP A 225 7.76 17.58 2.70
CA ASP A 225 9.01 16.88 2.40
C ASP A 225 8.70 15.50 1.79
N LEU A 226 8.83 15.47 0.47
CA LEU A 226 8.40 14.39 -0.43
C LEU A 226 8.99 13.00 -0.07
N PRO A 227 10.24 12.86 0.40
CA PRO A 227 10.80 11.56 0.78
C PRO A 227 10.24 11.04 2.12
N SER A 228 10.27 11.87 3.17
CA SER A 228 9.84 11.49 4.53
C SER A 228 8.37 11.11 4.61
N SER A 229 7.51 11.81 3.85
CA SER A 229 6.08 11.49 3.80
C SER A 229 5.82 10.17 3.06
N ALA A 230 6.57 9.89 2.00
CA ALA A 230 6.42 8.67 1.21
C ALA A 230 6.88 7.42 1.99
N SER A 231 7.98 7.52 2.74
CA SER A 231 8.47 6.43 3.59
C SER A 231 7.49 6.13 4.73
N ALA A 232 6.96 7.15 5.40
CA ALA A 232 5.96 7.00 6.47
C ALA A 232 4.70 6.26 6.00
N VAL A 233 4.17 6.59 4.82
CA VAL A 233 3.00 5.89 4.24
C VAL A 233 3.35 4.45 3.89
N SER A 234 4.55 4.19 3.37
CA SER A 234 5.03 2.84 3.07
C SER A 234 5.05 1.95 4.32
N TRP A 235 5.57 2.47 5.44
CA TRP A 235 5.53 1.79 6.74
C TRP A 235 4.11 1.57 7.25
N ALA A 236 3.23 2.57 7.14
CA ALA A 236 1.85 2.45 7.55
C ALA A 236 1.10 1.35 6.80
N VAL A 237 1.33 1.20 5.48
CA VAL A 237 0.76 0.11 4.69
C VAL A 237 1.23 -1.25 5.20
N ILE A 238 2.52 -1.41 5.52
CA ILE A 238 3.06 -2.67 6.07
C ILE A 238 2.41 -2.99 7.41
N ILE A 239 2.37 -2.05 8.34
CA ILE A 239 1.77 -2.23 9.66
C ILE A 239 0.28 -2.61 9.54
N ASN A 240 -0.46 -1.92 8.66
CA ASN A 240 -1.87 -2.23 8.40
C ASN A 240 -2.05 -3.64 7.84
N ASN A 241 -1.20 -4.05 6.90
CA ASN A 241 -1.26 -5.39 6.31
C ASN A 241 -0.94 -6.48 7.36
N VAL A 242 0.03 -6.24 8.25
CA VAL A 242 0.34 -7.14 9.37
C VAL A 242 -0.83 -7.24 10.33
N ALA A 243 -1.41 -6.10 10.74
CA ALA A 243 -2.57 -6.08 11.63
C ALA A 243 -3.77 -6.79 10.99
N ALA A 244 -4.04 -6.56 9.72
CA ALA A 244 -5.13 -7.22 9.01
C ALA A 244 -4.95 -8.74 8.93
N LEU A 245 -3.73 -9.23 8.68
CA LEU A 245 -3.42 -10.66 8.71
C LEU A 245 -3.56 -11.27 10.11
N GLU A 246 -3.13 -10.56 11.16
CA GLU A 246 -3.33 -10.99 12.56
C GLU A 246 -4.82 -11.09 12.89
N ILE A 247 -5.61 -10.08 12.50
CA ILE A 247 -7.05 -10.03 12.76
C ILE A 247 -7.77 -11.14 11.97
N LEU A 248 -7.34 -11.43 10.74
CA LEU A 248 -7.92 -12.48 9.91
C LEU A 248 -7.59 -13.88 10.43
N LEU A 249 -6.32 -14.13 10.77
CA LEU A 249 -5.79 -15.47 11.04
C LEU A 249 -5.73 -15.84 12.52
N ASP A 250 -5.81 -14.88 13.45
CA ASP A 250 -5.62 -15.07 14.90
C ASP A 250 -4.29 -15.78 15.26
N CYS A 251 -3.28 -15.66 14.40
CA CYS A 251 -2.02 -16.40 14.53
C CYS A 251 -0.96 -15.65 15.36
N GLY A 252 -1.26 -14.43 15.81
CA GLY A 252 -0.36 -13.52 16.51
C GLY A 252 0.49 -12.66 15.57
N TYR A 253 0.97 -11.53 16.08
CA TYR A 253 1.68 -10.52 15.28
C TYR A 253 2.96 -11.02 14.62
N VAL A 254 3.74 -11.88 15.27
CA VAL A 254 5.01 -12.38 14.72
C VAL A 254 4.76 -13.21 13.45
N ARG A 255 3.80 -14.12 13.48
CA ARG A 255 3.47 -14.96 12.31
C ARG A 255 2.87 -14.14 11.18
N ALA A 256 1.96 -13.22 11.52
CA ALA A 256 1.40 -12.27 10.57
C ALA A 256 2.47 -11.39 9.92
N ALA A 257 3.45 -10.92 10.70
CA ALA A 257 4.58 -10.13 10.21
C ALA A 257 5.47 -10.93 9.24
N ILE A 258 5.78 -12.20 9.55
CA ILE A 258 6.54 -13.07 8.66
C ILE A 258 5.81 -13.25 7.32
N LEU A 259 4.50 -13.52 7.35
CA LEU A 259 3.69 -13.67 6.13
C LEU A 259 3.67 -12.40 5.28
N ALA A 260 3.46 -11.24 5.92
CA ALA A 260 3.51 -9.94 5.24
C ALA A 260 4.89 -9.64 4.66
N ALA A 261 5.96 -9.99 5.40
CA ALA A 261 7.34 -9.80 4.97
C ALA A 261 7.66 -10.62 3.72
N VAL A 262 7.23 -11.89 3.64
CA VAL A 262 7.47 -12.69 2.42
C VAL A 262 6.76 -12.06 1.21
N GLY A 263 5.50 -11.66 1.35
CA GLY A 263 4.80 -10.93 0.29
C GLY A 263 5.52 -9.65 -0.12
N ALA A 264 6.02 -8.87 0.85
CA ALA A 264 6.74 -7.63 0.60
C ALA A 264 8.07 -7.85 -0.13
N VAL A 265 8.82 -8.91 0.23
CA VAL A 265 10.07 -9.30 -0.43
C VAL A 265 9.81 -9.76 -1.86
N CYS A 266 8.79 -10.60 -2.09
CA CYS A 266 8.40 -11.02 -3.44
C CYS A 266 8.04 -9.82 -4.33
N ARG A 267 7.30 -8.86 -3.77
CA ARG A 267 6.97 -7.60 -4.46
C ARG A 267 8.20 -6.78 -4.80
N ALA A 268 9.09 -6.59 -3.84
CA ALA A 268 10.34 -5.86 -4.04
C ALA A 268 11.20 -6.52 -5.14
N ALA A 269 11.32 -7.84 -5.11
CA ALA A 269 12.11 -8.59 -6.09
C ALA A 269 11.56 -8.46 -7.51
N ILE A 270 10.23 -8.54 -7.68
CA ILE A 270 9.58 -8.40 -9.00
C ILE A 270 9.69 -6.97 -9.51
N GLY A 271 9.40 -5.96 -8.68
CA GLY A 271 9.53 -4.56 -9.07
C GLY A 271 10.96 -4.20 -9.48
N TRP A 272 11.94 -4.60 -8.67
CA TRP A 272 13.35 -4.41 -8.97
C TRP A 272 13.79 -5.14 -10.25
N GLY A 273 13.38 -6.39 -10.42
CA GLY A 273 13.72 -7.19 -11.59
C GLY A 273 13.20 -6.58 -12.90
N ILE A 274 11.94 -6.12 -12.91
CA ILE A 274 11.33 -5.49 -14.09
C ILE A 274 12.01 -4.16 -14.42
N LEU A 275 12.26 -3.31 -13.43
CA LEU A 275 12.90 -2.00 -13.66
C LEU A 275 14.34 -2.16 -14.15
N ARG A 276 15.08 -3.12 -13.60
CA ARG A 276 16.43 -3.46 -14.06
C ARG A 276 16.41 -3.98 -15.50
N ALA A 277 15.42 -4.78 -15.88
CA ALA A 277 15.30 -5.30 -17.23
C ALA A 277 15.07 -4.20 -18.28
N VAL A 278 14.43 -3.09 -17.91
CA VAL A 278 14.18 -1.95 -18.80
C VAL A 278 15.32 -0.90 -18.75
N GLY A 279 16.42 -1.20 -18.06
CA GLY A 279 17.61 -0.33 -18.04
C GLY A 279 17.47 0.89 -17.14
N VAL A 280 16.49 0.92 -16.22
CA VAL A 280 16.41 1.94 -15.17
C VAL A 280 17.45 1.59 -14.10
N GLY A 281 18.65 2.15 -14.23
CA GLY A 281 19.83 1.80 -13.44
C GLY A 281 19.90 2.42 -12.04
N GLY A 282 19.87 1.57 -11.02
CA GLY A 282 20.80 1.54 -9.87
C GLY A 282 20.77 2.61 -8.77
N GLY A 283 20.52 3.89 -9.07
CA GLY A 283 20.67 4.96 -8.08
C GLY A 283 19.44 5.20 -7.20
N VAL A 284 18.25 5.12 -7.80
CA VAL A 284 16.96 5.45 -7.19
C VAL A 284 15.84 4.60 -7.82
N ALA A 285 16.13 3.36 -8.23
CA ALA A 285 15.19 2.49 -8.93
C ALA A 285 14.00 2.10 -8.01
N ALA A 286 13.01 2.99 -8.04
CA ALA A 286 11.64 2.96 -7.59
C ALA A 286 11.37 2.67 -6.11
N ALA A 287 11.29 3.78 -5.37
CA ALA A 287 10.68 3.98 -4.06
C ALA A 287 9.22 3.48 -3.93
N GLY A 288 8.99 2.18 -4.12
CA GLY A 288 7.70 1.52 -3.92
C GLY A 288 7.66 0.65 -2.65
N VAL A 289 8.81 0.35 -2.07
CA VAL A 289 9.00 -0.36 -0.80
C VAL A 289 9.72 0.62 0.12
N VAL A 290 9.46 0.58 1.43
CA VAL A 290 10.25 1.28 2.46
C VAL A 290 11.67 1.46 1.96
N GLU A 291 12.15 2.71 1.93
CA GLU A 291 13.47 3.01 1.39
C GLU A 291 14.44 1.97 1.94
N THR A 292 15.12 1.24 1.07
CA THR A 292 16.02 0.19 1.51
C THR A 292 17.03 0.71 2.55
N GLY A 293 17.33 2.02 2.50
CA GLY A 293 18.00 2.79 3.56
C GLY A 293 17.32 2.72 4.93
N ASP A 294 16.03 3.04 5.05
CA ASP A 294 15.25 2.94 6.29
C ASP A 294 15.26 1.51 6.86
N LEU A 295 15.13 0.50 6.00
CA LEU A 295 15.19 -0.90 6.42
C LEU A 295 16.56 -1.29 6.96
N ILE A 296 17.63 -0.82 6.31
CA ILE A 296 19.02 -1.04 6.75
C ILE A 296 19.27 -0.32 8.08
N GLU A 297 18.74 0.89 8.27
CA GLU A 297 18.88 1.64 9.50
C GLU A 297 18.08 1.04 10.66
N VAL A 298 16.83 0.63 10.42
CA VAL A 298 16.03 -0.12 11.40
C VAL A 298 16.72 -1.44 11.76
N TRP A 299 17.24 -2.18 10.77
CA TRP A 299 17.96 -3.42 11.03
C TRP A 299 19.23 -3.17 11.83
N ARG A 300 20.03 -2.15 11.48
CA ARG A 300 21.22 -1.75 12.24
C ARG A 300 20.87 -1.41 13.69
N THR A 301 19.84 -0.58 13.90
CA THR A 301 19.36 -0.21 15.23
C THR A 301 18.85 -1.41 16.03
N LEU A 302 18.19 -2.38 15.38
CA LEU A 302 17.77 -3.63 16.01
C LEU A 302 18.94 -4.54 16.37
N VAL A 303 19.96 -4.65 15.51
CA VAL A 303 21.17 -5.43 15.79
C VAL A 303 21.96 -4.80 16.95
N ASP A 304 22.06 -3.47 16.97
CA ASP A 304 22.74 -2.71 18.02
C ASP A 304 22.00 -2.83 19.37
N THR A 305 20.66 -2.81 19.36
CA THR A 305 19.85 -2.98 20.59
C THR A 305 19.79 -4.43 21.10
N VAL A 306 19.96 -5.43 20.23
CA VAL A 306 20.03 -6.85 20.62
C VAL A 306 21.48 -7.27 20.99
N GLY A 307 22.47 -6.40 20.82
CA GLY A 307 23.85 -6.64 21.24
C GLY A 307 24.57 -7.71 20.40
N LEU A 308 24.21 -7.83 19.12
CA LEU A 308 24.79 -8.80 18.17
C LEU A 308 25.88 -8.18 17.27
N GLY A 309 26.46 -7.04 17.67
CA GLY A 309 27.55 -6.34 16.99
C GLY A 309 28.90 -6.56 17.65
#